data_AF-A0A1I8HNS5-F1
#
_entry.id   AF-A0A1I8HNS5-F1
#
_cell.length_a   1.000
_cell.length_b   1.000
_cell.length_c   1.000
_cell.angle_alpha   90.00
_cell.angle_beta   90.00
_cell.angle_gamma   90.00
#
_symmetry.space_group_name_H-M   'P 1'
#
loop_
_entity.id
_entity.type
_entity.pdbx_description
1 polymer ?
#
loop_
_entity_poly.entity_id
_entity_poly.type
_entity_poly.pdbx_seq_one_letter_code
_entity_poly.pdbx_strand_id
1 'polypeptide(L)'
;MLRGSQAVYAATVLEDCVDELNILGSIMPYSYESKHNAIQMVSDEIQDVIETQRDIEERYNQAMLARTGVLGCLPGDILEAQQEIMAASTDLKGGNNLMSKAMRQNPLTPDNLEKVQEDRNFLEQVMRIAYKELLESGSFESLQQAVASEEEKKQELQQIIVREENSRLRIKELRRQIEDIVKEKEAEVQARTEMIAHLKDVYQETKAKTGMEMKYVSKTCTVNVEQTANKCNLSEGQLREEIEQLKKFTDQETRVNAETESWLRTHCDQLEKKMDGWNSKLKQDVEDLQHRLDVLKQSKLKDLQKLETLTKTYKEYEAVVIEDRIEKEKERRRKEQEAIELGSALKVSLGAR
;
A
#
# COMPACT_ATOMS: atom_id res chain seq x y z
N MET A 1 19.03 100.58 -26.42
CA MET A 1 19.92 101.49 -27.18
C MET A 1 20.51 102.52 -26.24
N LEU A 2 21.82 102.46 -26.01
CA LEU A 2 22.56 103.52 -25.33
C LEU A 2 22.81 104.63 -26.36
N ARG A 3 22.62 105.90 -26.00
CA ARG A 3 22.82 107.03 -26.93
C ARG A 3 23.85 108.01 -26.40
N GLY A 4 24.67 108.55 -27.31
CA GLY A 4 25.65 109.60 -27.02
C GLY A 4 26.80 109.12 -26.13
N SER A 5 27.19 109.95 -25.16
CA SER A 5 28.36 109.72 -24.30
C SER A 5 28.29 108.41 -23.51
N GLN A 6 27.10 107.93 -23.14
CA GLN A 6 26.93 106.69 -22.37
C GLN A 6 27.34 105.44 -23.14
N ALA A 7 27.09 105.38 -24.45
CA ALA A 7 27.53 104.26 -25.29
C ALA A 7 29.06 104.24 -25.42
N VAL A 8 29.68 105.43 -25.52
CA VAL A 8 31.14 105.58 -25.60
C VAL A 8 31.80 105.16 -24.28
N TYR A 9 31.29 105.61 -23.13
CA TYR A 9 31.83 105.20 -21.83
C TYR A 9 31.69 103.69 -21.58
N ALA A 10 30.58 103.08 -21.97
CA ALA A 10 30.41 101.63 -21.84
C ALA A 10 31.32 100.87 -22.83
N ALA A 11 31.53 101.38 -24.05
CA ALA A 11 32.43 100.78 -25.01
C ALA A 11 33.90 100.82 -24.56
N THR A 12 34.36 101.94 -23.98
CA THR A 12 35.74 102.03 -23.46
C THR A 12 35.99 101.05 -22.33
N VAL A 13 35.01 100.84 -21.45
CA VAL A 13 35.13 99.84 -20.37
C VAL A 13 35.21 98.42 -20.95
N LEU A 14 34.42 98.11 -21.97
CA LEU A 14 34.47 96.79 -22.61
C LEU A 14 35.75 96.57 -23.42
N GLU A 15 36.29 97.64 -24.03
CA GLU A 15 37.60 97.63 -24.70
C GLU A 15 38.73 97.33 -23.70
N ASP A 16 38.76 98.05 -22.57
CA ASP A 16 39.71 97.79 -21.48
C ASP A 16 39.59 96.33 -20.97
N CYS A 17 38.37 95.81 -20.81
CA CYS A 17 38.16 94.40 -20.43
C CYS A 17 38.72 93.41 -21.45
N VAL A 18 38.58 93.68 -22.75
CA VAL A 18 39.14 92.82 -23.80
C VAL A 18 40.66 92.84 -23.78
N ASP A 19 41.26 94.00 -23.52
CA ASP A 19 42.72 94.15 -23.41
C ASP A 19 43.26 93.44 -22.17
N GLU A 20 42.59 93.59 -21.02
CA GLU A 20 42.93 92.86 -19.78
C GLU A 20 42.81 91.35 -19.96
N LEU A 21 41.76 90.86 -20.64
CA LEU A 21 41.62 89.44 -20.94
C LEU A 21 42.75 88.95 -21.84
N ASN A 22 43.15 89.72 -22.86
CA ASN A 22 44.29 89.39 -23.72
C ASN A 22 45.62 89.32 -22.95
N ILE A 23 45.84 90.25 -22.03
CA ILE A 23 46.99 90.23 -21.12
C ILE A 23 46.94 88.98 -20.24
N LEU A 24 45.77 88.64 -19.70
CA LEU A 24 45.59 87.44 -18.87
C LEU A 24 45.95 86.16 -19.63
N GLY A 25 45.53 86.04 -20.90
CA GLY A 25 45.89 84.90 -21.77
C GLY A 25 47.40 84.81 -22.05
N SER A 26 48.10 85.95 -22.03
CA SER A 26 49.57 85.97 -22.18
C SER A 26 50.30 85.58 -20.89
N ILE A 27 49.72 85.87 -19.71
CA ILE A 27 50.31 85.57 -18.41
C ILE A 27 50.05 84.11 -17.98
N MET A 28 48.85 83.60 -18.31
CA MET A 28 48.37 82.25 -18.04
C MET A 28 48.16 81.52 -19.37
N PRO A 29 49.16 80.79 -19.88
CA PRO A 29 49.04 80.01 -21.13
C PRO A 29 48.33 78.66 -20.92
N TYR A 30 47.95 78.01 -22.04
CA TYR A 30 47.39 76.65 -22.10
C TYR A 30 48.24 75.58 -21.41
N SER A 31 49.55 75.79 -21.34
CA SER A 31 50.47 74.93 -20.60
C SER A 31 51.60 75.76 -20.00
N TYR A 32 51.98 75.45 -18.77
CA TYR A 32 53.12 76.08 -18.09
C TYR A 32 54.47 75.41 -18.42
N GLU A 33 54.60 74.71 -19.56
CA GLU A 33 55.80 73.93 -19.91
C GLU A 33 57.11 74.75 -19.81
N SER A 34 57.03 76.08 -19.94
CA SER A 34 58.16 77.01 -19.82
C SER A 34 58.38 77.62 -18.41
N LYS A 35 57.45 77.47 -17.46
CA LYS A 35 57.55 77.96 -16.07
C LYS A 35 57.76 76.78 -15.11
N HIS A 36 59.00 76.26 -15.09
CA HIS A 36 59.43 75.11 -14.28
C HIS A 36 58.98 75.17 -12.81
N ASN A 37 59.01 76.35 -12.17
CA ASN A 37 58.65 76.50 -10.76
C ASN A 37 57.18 76.16 -10.45
N ALA A 38 56.24 76.49 -11.36
CA ALA A 38 54.80 76.25 -11.13
C ALA A 38 54.42 74.78 -11.34
N ILE A 39 55.03 74.14 -12.34
CA ILE A 39 54.88 72.69 -12.58
C ILE A 39 55.54 71.90 -11.45
N GLN A 40 56.68 72.34 -10.93
CA GLN A 40 57.39 71.66 -9.85
C GLN A 40 56.57 71.63 -8.55
N MET A 41 55.93 72.74 -8.17
CA MET A 41 55.05 72.76 -6.99
C MET A 41 53.87 71.77 -7.11
N VAL A 42 53.29 71.66 -8.31
CA VAL A 42 52.20 70.71 -8.60
C VAL A 42 52.69 69.28 -8.60
N SER A 43 53.87 69.05 -9.18
CA SER A 43 54.52 67.75 -9.21
C SER A 43 54.87 67.28 -7.79
N ASP A 44 55.35 68.17 -6.93
CA ASP A 44 55.74 67.85 -5.55
C ASP A 44 54.50 67.51 -4.69
N GLU A 45 53.43 68.31 -4.76
CA GLU A 45 52.16 68.00 -4.07
C GLU A 45 51.51 66.69 -4.55
N ILE A 46 51.53 66.43 -5.86
CA ILE A 46 51.03 65.17 -6.43
C ILE A 46 51.93 64.00 -6.03
N GLN A 47 53.25 64.20 -6.00
CA GLN A 47 54.22 63.19 -5.63
C GLN A 47 54.05 62.79 -4.16
N ASP A 48 53.85 63.74 -3.25
CA ASP A 48 53.56 63.47 -1.83
C ASP A 48 52.28 62.61 -1.67
N VAL A 49 51.24 62.89 -2.46
CA VAL A 49 50.00 62.10 -2.43
C VAL A 49 50.19 60.71 -3.04
N ILE A 50 51.04 60.56 -4.07
CA ILE A 50 51.42 59.26 -4.64
C ILE A 50 52.24 58.43 -3.65
N GLU A 51 53.19 59.05 -2.95
CA GLU A 51 54.04 58.39 -1.97
C GLU A 51 53.22 57.89 -0.78
N THR A 52 52.33 58.74 -0.24
CA THR A 52 51.41 58.33 0.82
C THR A 52 50.48 57.18 0.38
N GLN A 53 49.99 57.19 -0.86
CA GLN A 53 49.19 56.09 -1.41
C GLN A 53 50.00 54.79 -1.54
N ARG A 54 51.25 54.89 -2.01
CA ARG A 54 52.15 53.74 -2.15
C ARG A 54 52.47 53.09 -0.81
N ASP A 55 52.68 53.90 0.24
CA ASP A 55 52.94 53.41 1.60
C ASP A 55 51.74 52.62 2.15
N ILE A 56 50.51 53.04 1.86
CA ILE A 56 49.29 52.32 2.28
C ILE A 56 49.15 51.00 1.50
N GLU A 57 49.45 51.00 0.20
CA GLU A 57 49.46 49.78 -0.63
C GLU A 57 50.51 48.76 -0.15
N GLU A 58 51.69 49.24 0.24
CA GLU A 58 52.75 48.40 0.78
C GLU A 58 52.35 47.77 2.12
N ARG A 59 51.73 48.54 3.03
CA ARG A 59 51.17 48.01 4.29
C ARG A 59 50.09 46.95 4.05
N TYR A 60 49.18 47.18 3.10
CA TYR A 60 48.14 46.21 2.75
C TYR A 60 48.73 44.90 2.21
N ASN A 61 49.71 45.00 1.31
CA ASN A 61 50.38 43.83 0.74
C ASN A 61 51.15 43.03 1.80
N GLN A 62 51.83 43.71 2.73
CA GLN A 62 52.52 43.06 3.85
C GLN A 62 51.53 42.31 4.76
N ALA A 63 50.39 42.93 5.12
CA ALA A 63 49.36 42.28 5.93
C ALA A 63 48.71 41.08 5.23
N MET A 64 48.52 41.15 3.90
CA MET A 64 48.04 40.03 3.08
C MET A 64 49.02 38.85 3.03
N LEU A 65 50.33 39.13 2.94
CA LEU A 65 51.38 38.10 2.97
C LEU A 65 51.44 37.40 4.33
N ALA A 66 51.30 38.15 5.42
CA ALA A 66 51.22 37.61 6.78
C ALA A 66 50.01 36.67 6.95
N ARG A 67 48.83 37.05 6.42
CA ARG A 67 47.61 36.21 6.47
C ARG A 67 47.74 34.91 5.67
N THR A 68 48.43 34.93 4.54
CA THR A 68 48.53 33.77 3.62
C THR A 68 49.51 32.70 4.13
N GLY A 69 50.13 32.93 5.29
CA GLY A 69 51.01 31.95 5.95
C GLY A 69 52.40 31.83 5.31
N VAL A 70 52.73 32.69 4.35
CA VAL A 70 54.05 32.74 3.69
C VAL A 70 55.16 33.08 4.70
N LEU A 71 54.80 33.73 5.82
CA LEU A 71 55.70 34.14 6.90
C LEU A 71 55.70 33.21 8.13
N GLY A 72 54.95 32.10 8.12
CA GLY A 72 54.96 31.12 9.23
C GLY A 72 54.36 31.62 10.55
N CYS A 73 53.25 32.37 10.49
CA CYS A 73 52.63 33.06 11.62
C CYS A 73 51.71 32.17 12.49
N LEU A 74 51.55 32.52 13.78
CA LEU A 74 50.69 31.83 14.75
C LEU A 74 49.20 32.22 14.58
N PRO A 75 48.23 31.46 15.13
CA PRO A 75 46.80 31.76 15.01
C PRO A 75 46.37 33.16 15.51
N GLY A 76 47.09 33.73 16.48
CA GLY A 76 46.86 35.10 16.97
C GLY A 76 47.28 36.17 15.94
N ASP A 77 48.44 35.96 15.31
CA ASP A 77 49.00 36.84 14.28
C ASP A 77 48.12 36.89 13.02
N ILE A 78 47.38 35.81 12.72
CA ILE A 78 46.42 35.77 11.59
C ILE A 78 45.22 36.70 11.85
N LEU A 79 44.76 36.79 13.10
CA LEU A 79 43.64 37.66 13.47
C LEU A 79 44.08 39.14 13.44
N GLU A 80 45.29 39.43 13.89
CA GLU A 80 45.89 40.77 13.83
C GLU A 80 46.10 41.22 12.38
N ALA A 81 46.68 40.35 11.53
CA ALA A 81 46.79 40.59 10.09
C ALA A 81 45.42 40.82 9.43
N GLN A 82 44.36 40.14 9.88
CA GLN A 82 43.01 40.35 9.37
C GLN A 82 42.43 41.72 9.74
N GLN A 83 42.70 42.21 10.96
CA GLN A 83 42.32 43.56 11.37
C GLN A 83 43.11 44.63 10.60
N GLU A 84 44.41 44.40 10.40
CA GLU A 84 45.30 45.31 9.67
C GLU A 84 44.94 45.38 8.19
N ILE A 85 44.54 44.27 7.56
CA ILE A 85 43.96 44.24 6.21
C ILE A 85 42.68 45.08 6.13
N MET A 86 41.80 45.00 7.12
CA MET A 86 40.59 45.84 7.13
C MET A 86 40.95 47.32 7.26
N ALA A 87 41.85 47.68 8.17
CA ALA A 87 42.29 49.05 8.38
C ALA A 87 43.00 49.64 7.14
N ALA A 88 43.97 48.91 6.58
CA ALA A 88 44.65 49.31 5.35
C ALA A 88 43.68 49.35 4.15
N SER A 89 42.65 48.50 4.09
CA SER A 89 41.62 48.56 3.06
C SER A 89 40.73 49.80 3.19
N THR A 90 40.40 50.24 4.41
CA THR A 90 39.68 51.49 4.63
C THR A 90 40.55 52.70 4.30
N ASP A 91 41.83 52.67 4.66
CA ASP A 91 42.78 53.73 4.37
C ASP A 91 43.07 53.83 2.87
N LEU A 92 43.18 52.71 2.15
CA LEU A 92 43.29 52.66 0.69
C LEU A 92 42.11 53.36 0.01
N LYS A 93 40.89 53.13 0.51
CA LYS A 93 39.69 53.81 -0.01
C LYS A 93 39.73 55.31 0.28
N GLY A 94 40.23 55.70 1.46
CA GLY A 94 40.42 57.10 1.84
C GLY A 94 41.49 57.80 0.99
N GLY A 95 42.67 57.20 0.86
CA GLY A 95 43.82 57.68 0.08
C GLY A 95 43.49 57.83 -1.40
N ASN A 96 42.78 56.85 -1.99
CA ASN A 96 42.37 56.94 -3.39
C ASN A 96 41.35 58.07 -3.64
N ASN A 97 40.49 58.35 -2.66
CA ASN A 97 39.59 59.51 -2.70
C ASN A 97 40.34 60.85 -2.54
N LEU A 98 41.41 60.89 -1.73
CA LEU A 98 42.27 62.07 -1.57
C LEU A 98 43.08 62.34 -2.84
N MET A 99 43.69 61.30 -3.42
CA MET A 99 44.42 61.36 -4.69
C MET A 99 43.53 61.86 -5.84
N SER A 100 42.34 61.28 -5.99
CA SER A 100 41.40 61.71 -7.03
C SER A 100 40.88 63.14 -6.81
N LYS A 101 40.78 63.62 -5.56
CA LYS A 101 40.46 65.03 -5.27
C LYS A 101 41.63 65.96 -5.58
N ALA A 102 42.85 65.61 -5.16
CA ALA A 102 44.06 66.39 -5.42
C ALA A 102 44.26 66.59 -6.93
N MET A 103 44.10 65.53 -7.71
CA MET A 103 44.15 65.56 -9.18
C MET A 103 43.06 66.43 -9.82
N ARG A 104 41.85 66.49 -9.24
CA ARG A 104 40.73 67.27 -9.81
C ARG A 104 40.72 68.74 -9.37
N GLN A 105 41.18 69.02 -8.16
CA GLN A 105 41.09 70.35 -7.54
C GLN A 105 42.35 71.20 -7.74
N ASN A 106 43.44 70.62 -8.25
CA ASN A 106 44.65 71.38 -8.49
C ASN A 106 44.43 72.37 -9.65
N PRO A 107 44.58 73.69 -9.41
CA PRO A 107 44.27 74.74 -10.39
C PRO A 107 45.25 74.78 -11.58
N LEU A 108 46.36 74.04 -11.50
CA LEU A 108 47.43 74.02 -12.50
C LEU A 108 47.47 72.69 -13.27
N THR A 109 46.42 71.88 -13.19
CA THR A 109 46.28 70.69 -14.05
C THR A 109 46.01 71.13 -15.49
N PRO A 110 46.46 70.33 -16.49
CA PRO A 110 46.26 70.67 -17.90
C PRO A 110 44.78 70.89 -18.22
N ASP A 111 43.88 70.04 -17.72
CA ASP A 111 42.43 70.15 -17.94
C ASP A 111 41.84 71.46 -17.38
N ASN A 112 42.27 71.89 -16.18
CA ASN A 112 41.80 73.12 -15.58
C ASN A 112 42.36 74.35 -16.30
N LEU A 113 43.61 74.30 -16.76
CA LEU A 113 44.22 75.37 -17.56
C LEU A 113 43.56 75.49 -18.92
N GLU A 114 43.30 74.37 -19.59
CA GLU A 114 42.56 74.31 -20.86
C GLU A 114 41.19 74.96 -20.71
N LYS A 115 40.43 74.56 -19.70
CA LYS A 115 39.11 75.15 -19.41
C LYS A 115 39.20 76.65 -19.15
N VAL A 116 40.14 77.11 -18.31
CA VAL A 116 40.30 78.54 -18.01
C VAL A 116 40.62 79.33 -19.28
N GLN A 117 41.41 78.77 -20.20
CA GLN A 117 41.67 79.40 -21.49
C GLN A 117 40.44 79.43 -22.40
N GLU A 118 39.65 78.35 -22.45
CA GLU A 118 38.39 78.33 -23.19
C GLU A 118 37.41 79.38 -22.67
N ASP A 119 37.21 79.44 -21.34
CA ASP A 119 36.34 80.42 -20.68
C ASP A 119 36.82 81.87 -20.94
N ARG A 120 38.13 82.10 -20.85
CA ARG A 120 38.77 83.40 -21.17
C ARG A 120 38.52 83.79 -22.62
N ASN A 121 38.79 82.90 -23.57
CA ASN A 121 38.62 83.16 -25.00
C ASN A 121 37.17 83.45 -25.35
N PHE A 122 36.24 82.68 -24.77
CA PHE A 122 34.82 82.90 -24.94
C PHE A 122 34.41 84.29 -24.44
N LEU A 123 34.82 84.66 -23.22
CA LEU A 123 34.53 85.96 -22.65
C LEU A 123 35.15 87.10 -23.47
N GLU A 124 36.40 86.95 -23.90
CA GLU A 124 37.07 87.92 -24.77
C GLU A 124 36.28 88.12 -26.08
N GLN A 125 35.86 87.03 -26.72
CA GLN A 125 35.12 87.09 -27.97
C GLN A 125 33.75 87.76 -27.79
N VAL A 126 33.01 87.42 -26.73
CA VAL A 126 31.72 88.00 -26.40
C VAL A 126 31.86 89.51 -26.13
N MET A 127 32.83 89.90 -25.30
CA MET A 127 33.09 91.32 -25.00
C MET A 127 33.56 92.08 -26.25
N ARG A 128 34.37 91.43 -27.10
CA ARG A 128 34.85 92.00 -28.36
C ARG A 128 33.73 92.27 -29.36
N ILE A 129 32.78 91.37 -29.48
CA ILE A 129 31.59 91.57 -30.33
C ILE A 129 30.71 92.66 -29.72
N ALA A 130 30.48 92.63 -28.40
CA ALA A 130 29.59 93.57 -27.71
C ALA A 130 30.08 95.02 -27.79
N TYR A 131 31.38 95.29 -27.60
CA TYR A 131 31.89 96.67 -27.70
C TYR A 131 31.83 97.19 -29.14
N LYS A 132 32.11 96.34 -30.14
CA LYS A 132 32.00 96.71 -31.56
C LYS A 132 30.55 97.04 -31.92
N GLU A 133 29.62 96.18 -31.53
CA GLU A 133 28.18 96.40 -31.72
C GLU A 133 27.73 97.72 -31.07
N LEU A 134 28.24 98.02 -29.87
CA LEU A 134 27.91 99.21 -29.12
C LEU A 134 28.43 100.50 -29.79
N LEU A 135 29.63 100.46 -30.37
CA LEU A 135 30.20 101.58 -31.14
C LEU A 135 29.49 101.81 -32.47
N GLU A 136 29.15 100.72 -33.19
CA GLU A 136 28.57 100.79 -34.54
C GLU A 136 27.07 101.11 -34.53
N SER A 137 26.33 100.58 -33.56
CA SER A 137 24.86 100.59 -33.56
C SER A 137 24.21 101.04 -32.25
N GLY A 138 24.98 101.21 -31.17
CA GLY A 138 24.44 101.52 -29.83
C GLY A 138 23.62 100.39 -29.21
N SER A 139 23.75 99.18 -29.75
CA SER A 139 23.10 97.94 -29.32
C SER A 139 24.07 97.02 -28.57
N PHE A 140 23.53 96.00 -27.89
CA PHE A 140 24.27 94.96 -27.17
C PHE A 140 23.50 93.62 -27.24
N GLU A 141 22.78 93.40 -28.32
CA GLU A 141 21.92 92.23 -28.54
C GLU A 141 22.75 90.96 -28.63
N SER A 142 23.97 91.02 -29.19
CA SER A 142 24.90 89.89 -29.23
C SER A 142 25.25 89.37 -27.83
N LEU A 143 25.46 90.27 -26.87
CA LEU A 143 25.71 89.92 -25.46
C LEU A 143 24.46 89.30 -24.82
N GLN A 144 23.27 89.84 -25.09
CA GLN A 144 22.01 89.26 -24.60
C GLN A 144 21.80 87.84 -25.13
N GLN A 145 22.06 87.62 -26.42
CA GLN A 145 21.95 86.30 -27.06
C GLN A 145 22.98 85.31 -26.49
N ALA A 146 24.24 85.75 -26.28
CA ALA A 146 25.28 84.92 -25.67
C ALA A 146 24.91 84.49 -24.24
N VAL A 147 24.42 85.43 -23.41
CA VAL A 147 23.95 85.13 -22.05
C VAL A 147 22.77 84.16 -22.08
N ALA A 148 21.78 84.40 -22.95
CA ALA A 148 20.63 83.51 -23.08
C ALA A 148 21.03 82.09 -23.51
N SER A 149 21.98 81.95 -24.44
CA SER A 149 22.49 80.65 -24.86
C SER A 149 23.24 79.91 -23.74
N GLU A 150 24.06 80.60 -22.94
CA GLU A 150 24.74 80.01 -21.79
C GLU A 150 23.77 79.63 -20.66
N GLU A 151 22.71 80.43 -20.44
CA GLU A 151 21.63 80.07 -19.52
C GLU A 151 20.89 78.80 -19.96
N GLU A 152 20.60 78.65 -21.26
CA GLU A 152 19.99 77.45 -21.83
C GLU A 152 20.89 76.22 -21.64
N LYS A 153 22.17 76.30 -22.04
CA LYS A 153 23.15 75.22 -21.84
C LYS A 153 23.26 74.80 -20.38
N LYS A 154 23.28 75.77 -19.46
CA LYS A 154 23.33 75.51 -18.01
C LYS A 154 22.07 74.75 -17.55
N GLN A 155 20.88 75.15 -18.02
CA GLN A 155 19.64 74.44 -17.69
C GLN A 155 19.64 73.02 -18.23
N GLU A 156 20.10 72.80 -19.47
CA GLU A 156 20.22 71.46 -20.06
C GLU A 156 21.16 70.56 -19.25
N LEU A 157 22.34 71.07 -18.86
CA LEU A 157 23.28 70.35 -18.01
C LEU A 157 22.67 70.00 -16.66
N GLN A 158 21.96 70.92 -16.01
CA GLN A 158 21.25 70.65 -14.76
C GLN A 158 20.19 69.55 -14.93
N GLN A 159 19.43 69.55 -16.01
CA GLN A 159 18.45 68.50 -16.30
C GLN A 159 19.12 67.15 -16.57
N ILE A 160 20.28 67.13 -17.24
CA ILE A 160 21.06 65.89 -17.44
C ILE A 160 21.54 65.35 -16.10
N ILE A 161 22.09 66.20 -15.22
CA ILE A 161 22.56 65.80 -13.88
C ILE A 161 21.42 65.19 -13.07
N VAL A 162 20.25 65.84 -13.00
CA VAL A 162 19.09 65.31 -12.26
C VAL A 162 18.60 63.99 -12.85
N ARG A 163 18.59 63.85 -14.18
CA ARG A 163 18.21 62.59 -14.85
C ARG A 163 19.22 61.46 -14.57
N GLU A 164 20.52 61.75 -14.60
CA GLU A 164 21.56 60.78 -14.27
C GLU A 164 21.43 60.32 -12.83
N GLU A 165 21.26 61.24 -11.88
CA GLU A 165 21.17 60.90 -10.46
C GLU A 165 19.95 60.03 -10.17
N ASN A 166 18.78 60.38 -10.74
CA ASN A 166 17.57 59.56 -10.64
C ASN A 166 17.76 58.18 -11.28
N SER A 167 18.42 58.11 -12.44
CA SER A 167 18.73 56.84 -13.10
C SER A 167 19.65 55.98 -12.26
N ARG A 168 20.67 56.57 -11.62
CA ARG A 168 21.60 55.90 -10.72
C ARG A 168 20.90 55.34 -9.49
N LEU A 169 19.99 56.10 -8.88
CA LEU A 169 19.16 55.62 -7.78
C LEU A 169 18.25 54.47 -8.22
N ARG A 170 17.64 54.58 -9.41
CA ARG A 170 16.80 53.51 -9.96
C ARG A 170 17.58 52.24 -10.22
N ILE A 171 18.80 52.34 -10.77
CA ILE A 171 19.69 51.19 -10.98
C ILE A 171 20.04 50.53 -9.64
N LYS A 172 20.37 51.32 -8.62
CA LYS A 172 20.68 50.79 -7.27
C LYS A 172 19.49 50.02 -6.68
N GLU A 173 18.28 50.57 -6.79
CA GLU A 173 17.07 49.91 -6.31
C GLU A 173 16.75 48.64 -7.09
N LEU A 174 16.85 48.65 -8.42
CA LEU A 174 16.65 47.46 -9.25
C LEU A 174 17.67 46.36 -8.93
N ARG A 175 18.94 46.71 -8.70
CA ARG A 175 19.96 45.75 -8.27
C ARG A 175 19.61 45.10 -6.93
N ARG A 176 19.13 45.90 -5.96
CA ARG A 176 18.66 45.39 -4.67
C ARG A 176 17.48 44.43 -4.84
N GLN A 177 16.49 44.80 -5.64
CA GLN A 177 15.33 43.94 -5.92
C GLN A 177 15.73 42.61 -6.58
N ILE A 178 16.68 42.64 -7.52
CA ILE A 178 17.21 41.42 -8.12
C ILE A 178 17.88 40.54 -7.07
N GLU A 179 18.72 41.12 -6.20
CA GLU A 179 19.40 40.38 -5.13
C GLU A 179 18.41 39.76 -4.14
N ASP A 180 17.37 40.50 -3.76
CA ASP A 180 16.32 40.01 -2.86
C ASP A 180 15.54 38.85 -3.49
N ILE A 181 15.17 38.96 -4.77
CA ILE A 181 14.49 37.87 -5.51
C ILE A 181 15.39 36.65 -5.62
N VAL A 182 16.68 36.82 -5.91
CA VAL A 182 17.63 35.69 -5.98
C VAL A 182 17.68 34.96 -4.64
N LYS A 183 17.82 35.68 -3.52
CA LYS A 183 17.83 35.09 -2.18
C LYS A 183 16.52 34.37 -1.85
N GLU A 184 15.37 34.97 -2.18
CA GLU A 184 14.06 34.33 -1.99
C GLU A 184 13.97 33.02 -2.78
N LYS A 185 14.38 33.03 -4.06
CA LYS A 185 14.33 31.84 -4.92
C LYS A 185 15.32 30.76 -4.52
N GLU A 186 16.51 31.13 -4.05
CA GLU A 186 17.45 30.17 -3.47
C GLU A 186 16.88 29.48 -2.23
N ALA A 187 16.26 30.23 -1.33
CA ALA A 187 15.59 29.68 -0.15
C ALA A 187 14.40 28.76 -0.54
N GLU A 188 13.61 29.15 -1.54
CA GLU A 188 12.50 28.33 -2.06
C GLU A 188 13.01 27.01 -2.66
N VAL A 189 14.10 27.06 -3.43
CA VAL A 189 14.74 25.87 -4.02
C VAL A 189 15.29 24.95 -2.93
N GLN A 190 15.92 25.49 -1.89
CA GLN A 190 16.40 24.71 -0.75
C GLN A 190 15.24 24.00 -0.04
N ALA A 191 14.16 24.73 0.30
CA ALA A 191 12.98 24.16 0.95
C ALA A 191 12.31 23.05 0.10
N ARG A 192 12.21 23.25 -1.22
CA ARG A 192 11.71 22.23 -2.15
C ARG A 192 12.63 21.00 -2.20
N THR A 193 13.94 21.20 -2.15
CA THR A 193 14.93 20.12 -2.17
C THR A 193 14.83 19.26 -0.90
N GLU A 194 14.68 19.89 0.27
CA GLU A 194 14.45 19.21 1.54
C GLU A 194 13.14 18.42 1.53
N MET A 195 12.06 19.01 1.01
CA MET A 195 10.77 18.32 0.85
C MET A 195 10.89 17.07 -0.04
N ILE A 196 11.63 17.18 -1.15
CA ILE A 196 11.89 16.03 -2.04
C ILE A 196 12.67 14.94 -1.30
N ALA A 197 13.66 15.30 -0.47
CA ALA A 197 14.42 14.33 0.32
C ALA A 197 13.50 13.61 1.33
N HIS A 198 12.71 14.35 2.10
CA HIS A 198 11.75 13.79 3.05
C HIS A 198 10.74 12.85 2.36
N LEU A 199 10.16 13.26 1.23
CA LEU A 199 9.22 12.43 0.48
C LEU A 199 9.87 11.15 -0.07
N LYS A 200 11.14 11.21 -0.48
CA LYS A 200 11.90 10.01 -0.90
C LYS A 200 12.07 9.04 0.26
N ASP A 201 12.37 9.52 1.45
CA ASP A 201 12.56 8.68 2.63
C ASP A 201 11.25 7.98 3.02
N VAL A 202 10.16 8.74 3.11
CA VAL A 202 8.81 8.19 3.39
C VAL A 202 8.39 7.18 2.32
N TYR A 203 8.70 7.45 1.05
CA TYR A 203 8.42 6.50 -0.03
C TYR A 203 9.21 5.20 0.12
N GLN A 204 10.51 5.25 0.45
CA GLN A 204 11.30 4.04 0.64
C GLN A 204 10.84 3.25 1.88
N GLU A 205 10.51 3.94 2.98
CA GLU A 205 9.97 3.30 4.18
C GLU A 205 8.65 2.57 3.89
N THR A 206 7.69 3.26 3.27
CA THR A 206 6.37 2.69 2.92
C THR A 206 6.49 1.56 1.91
N LYS A 207 7.41 1.66 0.95
CA LYS A 207 7.73 0.59 -0.01
C LYS A 207 8.30 -0.64 0.70
N ALA A 208 9.24 -0.46 1.61
CA ALA A 208 9.82 -1.55 2.39
C ALA A 208 8.76 -2.23 3.27
N LYS A 209 7.97 -1.44 3.99
CA LYS A 209 6.88 -1.92 4.85
C LYS A 209 5.84 -2.73 4.06
N THR A 210 5.32 -2.16 2.98
CA THR A 210 4.35 -2.85 2.10
C THR A 210 4.95 -4.14 1.52
N GLY A 211 6.23 -4.13 1.17
CA GLY A 211 6.94 -5.33 0.69
C GLY A 211 7.04 -6.44 1.74
N MET A 212 7.28 -6.09 3.01
CA MET A 212 7.29 -7.06 4.11
C MET A 212 5.88 -7.57 4.43
N GLU A 213 4.89 -6.68 4.47
CA GLU A 213 3.48 -7.04 4.68
C GLU A 213 2.97 -8.00 3.61
N MET A 214 3.30 -7.75 2.33
CA MET A 214 2.95 -8.65 1.23
C MET A 214 3.53 -10.05 1.41
N LYS A 215 4.82 -10.15 1.80
CA LYS A 215 5.47 -11.44 2.10
C LYS A 215 4.81 -12.15 3.27
N TYR A 216 4.48 -11.41 4.33
CA TYR A 216 3.83 -11.96 5.52
C TYR A 216 2.43 -12.50 5.20
N VAL A 217 1.61 -11.72 4.48
CA VAL A 217 0.26 -12.12 4.07
C VAL A 217 0.32 -13.33 3.14
N SER A 218 1.22 -13.34 2.16
CA SER A 218 1.42 -14.47 1.26
C SER A 218 1.79 -15.74 2.05
N LYS A 219 2.77 -15.66 2.96
CA LYS A 219 3.19 -16.81 3.77
C LYS A 219 2.07 -17.31 4.68
N THR A 220 1.33 -16.40 5.30
CA THR A 220 0.18 -16.73 6.15
C THR A 220 -0.91 -17.44 5.35
N CYS A 221 -1.22 -16.96 4.15
CA CYS A 221 -2.19 -17.59 3.25
C CYS A 221 -1.75 -19.01 2.87
N THR A 222 -0.50 -19.19 2.44
CA THR A 222 0.05 -20.52 2.11
C THR A 222 -0.04 -21.48 3.29
N VAL A 223 0.41 -21.07 4.47
CA VAL A 223 0.36 -21.92 5.68
C VAL A 223 -1.09 -22.25 6.07
N ASN A 224 -2.01 -21.31 5.96
CA ASN A 224 -3.43 -21.56 6.25
C ASN A 224 -4.04 -22.58 5.27
N VAL A 225 -3.71 -22.49 3.99
CA VAL A 225 -4.15 -23.46 2.97
C VAL A 225 -3.56 -24.83 3.27
N GLU A 226 -2.25 -24.93 3.52
CA GLU A 226 -1.58 -26.18 3.88
C GLU A 226 -2.16 -26.80 5.15
N GLN A 227 -2.38 -26.00 6.19
CA GLN A 227 -2.97 -26.46 7.45
C GLN A 227 -4.41 -26.96 7.24
N THR A 228 -5.22 -26.26 6.46
CA THR A 228 -6.59 -26.66 6.16
C THR A 228 -6.61 -27.95 5.34
N ALA A 229 -5.76 -28.06 4.32
CA ALA A 229 -5.62 -29.26 3.52
C ALA A 229 -5.22 -30.46 4.38
N ASN A 230 -4.25 -30.30 5.30
CA ASN A 230 -3.84 -31.37 6.21
C ASN A 230 -4.95 -31.81 7.16
N LYS A 231 -5.76 -30.87 7.70
CA LYS A 231 -6.92 -31.20 8.52
C LYS A 231 -7.96 -32.00 7.73
N CYS A 232 -8.26 -31.57 6.51
CA CYS A 232 -9.17 -32.29 5.62
C CYS A 232 -8.65 -33.69 5.31
N ASN A 233 -7.37 -33.83 4.93
CA ASN A 233 -6.75 -35.11 4.63
C ASN A 233 -6.77 -36.07 5.84
N LEU A 234 -6.52 -35.56 7.05
CA LEU A 234 -6.58 -36.37 8.27
C LEU A 234 -8.00 -36.85 8.55
N SER A 235 -8.99 -35.95 8.47
CA SER A 235 -10.40 -36.31 8.66
C SER A 235 -10.88 -37.29 7.60
N GLU A 236 -10.46 -37.11 6.34
CA GLU A 236 -10.77 -38.02 5.25
C GLU A 236 -10.14 -39.39 5.47
N GLY A 237 -8.89 -39.44 5.95
CA GLY A 237 -8.20 -40.67 6.34
C GLY A 237 -8.96 -41.44 7.44
N GLN A 238 -9.39 -40.75 8.49
CA GLN A 238 -10.19 -41.35 9.58
C GLN A 238 -11.51 -41.93 9.06
N LEU A 239 -12.24 -41.19 8.23
CA LEU A 239 -13.48 -41.68 7.62
C LEU A 239 -13.23 -42.87 6.69
N ARG A 240 -12.11 -42.87 5.95
CA ARG A 240 -11.71 -44.02 5.11
C ARG A 240 -11.42 -45.26 5.94
N GLU A 241 -10.72 -45.11 7.07
CA GLU A 241 -10.47 -46.21 8.01
C GLU A 241 -11.76 -46.75 8.62
N GLU A 242 -12.69 -45.89 9.02
CA GLU A 242 -14.00 -46.27 9.55
C GLU A 242 -14.83 -47.02 8.50
N ILE A 243 -14.87 -46.53 7.26
CA ILE A 243 -15.53 -47.22 6.13
C ILE A 243 -14.93 -48.62 5.94
N GLU A 244 -13.61 -48.75 5.99
CA GLU A 244 -12.93 -50.04 5.83
C GLU A 244 -13.24 -51.00 6.99
N GLN A 245 -13.30 -50.50 8.23
CA GLN A 245 -13.71 -51.29 9.38
C GLN A 245 -15.17 -51.76 9.27
N LEU A 246 -16.10 -50.86 8.93
CA LEU A 246 -17.51 -51.18 8.75
C LEU A 246 -17.72 -52.20 7.62
N LYS A 247 -16.97 -52.10 6.52
CA LYS A 247 -16.97 -53.10 5.46
C LYS A 247 -16.56 -54.48 5.97
N LYS A 248 -15.45 -54.57 6.73
CA LYS A 248 -15.01 -55.84 7.35
C LYS A 248 -16.06 -56.44 8.28
N PHE A 249 -16.72 -55.61 9.09
CA PHE A 249 -17.82 -56.08 9.95
C PHE A 249 -19.01 -56.59 9.13
N THR A 250 -19.39 -55.87 8.07
CA THR A 250 -20.48 -56.27 7.16
C THR A 250 -20.15 -57.59 6.45
N ASP A 251 -18.92 -57.76 5.95
CA ASP A 251 -18.47 -58.99 5.30
C ASP A 251 -18.46 -60.18 6.30
N GLN A 252 -18.07 -59.93 7.55
CA GLN A 252 -18.11 -60.95 8.58
C GLN A 252 -19.54 -61.34 8.98
N GLU A 253 -20.43 -60.36 9.13
CA GLU A 253 -21.85 -60.57 9.47
C GLU A 253 -22.58 -61.33 8.35
N THR A 254 -22.37 -60.92 7.09
CA THR A 254 -22.92 -61.63 5.93
C THR A 254 -22.41 -63.07 5.85
N ARG A 255 -21.13 -63.33 6.16
CA ARG A 255 -20.58 -64.68 6.23
C ARG A 255 -21.21 -65.51 7.34
N VAL A 256 -21.27 -65.00 8.57
CA VAL A 256 -21.87 -65.73 9.71
C VAL A 256 -23.36 -65.98 9.48
N ASN A 257 -24.08 -65.02 8.92
CA ASN A 257 -25.49 -65.19 8.57
C ASN A 257 -25.67 -66.30 7.52
N ALA A 258 -24.85 -66.33 6.46
CA ALA A 258 -24.89 -67.39 5.46
C ALA A 258 -24.57 -68.77 6.05
N GLU A 259 -23.56 -68.87 6.93
CA GLU A 259 -23.22 -70.09 7.65
C GLU A 259 -24.39 -70.57 8.55
N THR A 260 -25.01 -69.64 9.28
CA THR A 260 -26.16 -69.91 10.17
C THR A 260 -27.38 -70.35 9.37
N GLU A 261 -27.69 -69.66 8.27
CA GLU A 261 -28.79 -70.01 7.39
C GLU A 261 -28.58 -71.39 6.76
N SER A 262 -27.37 -71.70 6.31
CA SER A 262 -27.02 -73.02 5.77
C SER A 262 -27.19 -74.14 6.81
N TRP A 263 -26.74 -73.90 8.05
CA TRP A 263 -26.92 -74.85 9.15
C TRP A 263 -28.40 -75.06 9.47
N LEU A 264 -29.18 -73.98 9.58
CA LEU A 264 -30.62 -74.04 9.84
C LEU A 264 -31.36 -74.80 8.74
N ARG A 265 -31.08 -74.51 7.46
CA ARG A 265 -31.64 -75.24 6.31
C ARG A 265 -31.33 -76.73 6.39
N THR A 266 -30.06 -77.06 6.64
CA THR A 266 -29.62 -78.46 6.78
C THR A 266 -30.35 -79.17 7.93
N HIS A 267 -30.57 -78.48 9.06
CA HIS A 267 -31.28 -79.05 10.20
C HIS A 267 -32.78 -79.23 9.94
N CYS A 268 -33.42 -78.26 9.28
CA CYS A 268 -34.81 -78.39 8.81
C CYS A 268 -34.95 -79.61 7.88
N ASP A 269 -34.09 -79.76 6.89
CA ASP A 269 -34.09 -80.92 5.99
C ASP A 269 -33.94 -82.25 6.74
N GLN A 270 -33.12 -82.28 7.80
CA GLN A 270 -32.98 -83.47 8.66
C GLN A 270 -34.24 -83.77 9.47
N LEU A 271 -34.91 -82.74 9.99
CA LEU A 271 -36.17 -82.89 10.72
C LEU A 271 -37.30 -83.33 9.78
N GLU A 272 -37.38 -82.77 8.58
CA GLU A 272 -38.33 -83.19 7.54
C GLU A 272 -38.12 -84.67 7.18
N LYS A 273 -36.88 -85.10 6.92
CA LYS A 273 -36.57 -86.52 6.66
C LYS A 273 -36.98 -87.44 7.82
N LYS A 274 -36.78 -87.01 9.07
CA LYS A 274 -37.24 -87.77 10.25
C LYS A 274 -38.75 -87.83 10.31
N MET A 275 -39.43 -86.71 10.05
CA MET A 275 -40.89 -86.63 10.04
C MET A 275 -41.47 -87.54 8.95
N ASP A 276 -40.91 -87.53 7.75
CA ASP A 276 -41.28 -88.45 6.66
C ASP A 276 -41.06 -89.91 7.05
N GLY A 277 -39.93 -90.22 7.69
CA GLY A 277 -39.65 -91.55 8.24
C GLY A 277 -40.70 -91.99 9.27
N TRP A 278 -41.05 -91.14 10.24
CA TRP A 278 -42.10 -91.40 11.22
C TRP A 278 -43.47 -91.54 10.59
N ASN A 279 -43.82 -90.69 9.63
CA ASN A 279 -45.07 -90.77 8.87
C ASN A 279 -45.17 -92.08 8.10
N SER A 280 -44.11 -92.52 7.42
CA SER A 280 -44.07 -93.80 6.71
C SER A 280 -44.22 -94.98 7.68
N LYS A 281 -43.56 -94.93 8.83
CA LYS A 281 -43.69 -95.96 9.86
C LYS A 281 -45.10 -96.01 10.45
N LEU A 282 -45.68 -94.86 10.79
CA LEU A 282 -47.06 -94.78 11.29
C LEU A 282 -48.06 -95.30 10.25
N LYS A 283 -47.87 -94.98 8.97
CA LYS A 283 -48.66 -95.56 7.87
C LYS A 283 -48.54 -97.08 7.85
N GLN A 284 -47.32 -97.62 7.91
CA GLN A 284 -47.09 -99.07 7.95
C GLN A 284 -47.72 -99.72 9.18
N ASP A 285 -47.54 -99.16 10.37
CA ASP A 285 -48.09 -99.70 11.62
C ASP A 285 -49.63 -99.70 11.57
N VAL A 286 -50.24 -98.66 10.98
CA VAL A 286 -51.70 -98.60 10.74
C VAL A 286 -52.13 -99.69 9.75
N GLU A 287 -51.40 -99.88 8.64
CA GLU A 287 -51.66 -100.95 7.67
C GLU A 287 -51.54 -102.35 8.31
N ASP A 288 -50.51 -102.59 9.11
CA ASP A 288 -50.27 -103.84 9.82
C ASP A 288 -51.35 -104.12 10.88
N LEU A 289 -51.73 -103.10 11.65
CA LEU A 289 -52.82 -103.20 12.63
C LEU A 289 -54.16 -103.45 11.94
N GLN A 290 -54.43 -102.77 10.83
CA GLN A 290 -55.61 -102.98 10.01
C GLN A 290 -55.64 -104.41 9.47
N HIS A 291 -54.52 -104.92 8.97
CA HIS A 291 -54.40 -106.30 8.51
C HIS A 291 -54.64 -107.31 9.64
N ARG A 292 -54.04 -107.12 10.82
CA ARG A 292 -54.30 -107.97 12.00
C ARG A 292 -55.76 -107.94 12.41
N LEU A 293 -56.37 -106.75 12.41
CA LEU A 293 -57.79 -106.57 12.72
C LEU A 293 -58.67 -107.33 11.72
N ASP A 294 -58.33 -107.32 10.44
CA ASP A 294 -59.04 -108.05 9.41
C ASP A 294 -58.86 -109.57 9.53
N VAL A 295 -57.64 -110.05 9.86
CA VAL A 295 -57.39 -111.47 10.19
C VAL A 295 -58.20 -111.91 11.42
N LEU A 296 -58.23 -111.10 12.49
CA LEU A 296 -59.03 -111.39 13.68
C LEU A 296 -60.53 -111.39 13.39
N LYS A 297 -61.02 -110.45 12.58
CA LYS A 297 -62.41 -110.45 12.10
C LYS A 297 -62.73 -111.73 11.32
N GLN A 298 -61.84 -112.16 10.43
CA GLN A 298 -62.00 -113.41 9.68
C GLN A 298 -61.96 -114.64 10.60
N SER A 299 -61.08 -114.69 11.59
CA SER A 299 -61.03 -115.77 12.58
C SER A 299 -62.31 -115.80 13.41
N LYS A 300 -62.75 -114.65 13.94
CA LYS A 300 -64.02 -114.52 14.66
C LYS A 300 -65.17 -115.04 13.81
N LEU A 301 -65.24 -114.66 12.53
CA LEU A 301 -66.26 -115.14 11.60
C LEU A 301 -66.21 -116.66 11.45
N LYS A 302 -65.02 -117.25 11.28
CA LYS A 302 -64.84 -118.71 11.21
C LYS A 302 -65.26 -119.42 12.50
N ASP A 303 -64.91 -118.87 13.66
CA ASP A 303 -65.28 -119.44 14.95
C ASP A 303 -66.79 -119.32 15.20
N LEU A 304 -67.42 -118.23 14.75
CA LEU A 304 -68.87 -118.05 14.80
C LEU A 304 -69.59 -119.07 13.91
N GLN A 305 -69.07 -119.32 12.70
CA GLN A 305 -69.55 -120.39 11.82
C GLN A 305 -69.39 -121.78 12.47
N LYS A 306 -68.25 -122.07 13.10
CA LYS A 306 -68.06 -123.32 13.86
C LYS A 306 -69.08 -123.44 14.99
N LEU A 307 -69.31 -122.37 15.75
CA LEU A 307 -70.28 -122.35 16.84
C LEU A 307 -71.70 -122.59 16.32
N GLU A 308 -72.07 -121.98 15.18
CA GLU A 308 -73.36 -122.24 14.51
C GLU A 308 -73.49 -123.71 14.11
N THR A 309 -72.46 -124.29 13.49
CA THR A 309 -72.48 -125.72 13.14
C THR A 309 -72.61 -126.62 14.37
N LEU A 310 -71.87 -126.31 15.45
CA LEU A 310 -71.92 -127.08 16.69
C LEU A 310 -73.28 -126.94 17.38
N THR A 311 -73.86 -125.74 17.41
CA THR A 311 -75.21 -125.47 17.92
C THR A 311 -76.25 -126.27 17.14
N LYS A 312 -76.09 -126.38 15.82
CA LYS A 312 -76.96 -127.19 14.97
C LYS A 312 -76.85 -128.67 15.32
N THR A 313 -75.63 -129.19 15.49
CA THR A 313 -75.42 -130.58 15.94
C THR A 313 -75.97 -130.84 17.34
N TYR A 314 -75.85 -129.89 18.28
CA TYR A 314 -76.46 -130.02 19.61
C TYR A 314 -77.99 -130.06 19.55
N LYS A 315 -78.62 -129.23 18.71
CA LYS A 315 -80.07 -129.31 18.48
C LYS A 315 -80.49 -130.64 17.87
N GLU A 316 -79.68 -131.21 16.98
CA GLU A 316 -79.91 -132.54 16.40
C GLU A 316 -79.79 -133.64 17.49
N TYR A 317 -78.77 -133.60 18.35
CA TYR A 317 -78.65 -134.53 19.47
C TYR A 317 -79.77 -134.38 20.51
N GLU A 318 -80.18 -133.15 20.80
CA GLU A 318 -81.27 -132.86 21.74
C GLU A 318 -82.62 -133.38 21.21
N ALA A 319 -82.88 -133.27 19.90
CA ALA A 319 -84.04 -133.86 19.26
C ALA A 319 -84.08 -135.39 19.42
N VAL A 320 -82.95 -136.08 19.25
CA VAL A 320 -82.83 -137.53 19.44
C VAL A 320 -83.08 -137.94 20.91
N VAL A 321 -82.58 -137.17 21.87
CA VAL A 321 -82.82 -137.42 23.31
C VAL A 321 -84.28 -137.18 23.70
N ILE A 322 -84.92 -136.17 23.11
CA ILE A 322 -86.34 -135.88 23.34
C ILE A 322 -87.22 -136.99 22.73
N GLU A 323 -86.88 -137.51 21.55
CA GLU A 323 -87.57 -138.65 20.94
C GLU A 323 -87.51 -139.90 21.84
N ASP A 324 -86.32 -140.29 22.33
CA ASP A 324 -86.19 -141.48 23.21
C ASP A 324 -86.97 -141.31 24.54
N ARG A 325 -87.11 -140.07 25.03
CA ARG A 325 -87.85 -139.75 26.26
C ARG A 325 -89.37 -139.79 26.07
N ILE A 326 -89.88 -139.38 24.91
CA ILE A 326 -91.31 -139.45 24.57
C ILE A 326 -91.74 -140.92 24.38
N GLU A 327 -90.86 -141.75 23.81
CA GLU A 327 -91.15 -143.15 23.52
C GLU A 327 -91.25 -143.99 24.81
N LYS A 328 -90.37 -143.74 25.79
CA LYS A 328 -90.45 -144.37 27.13
C LYS A 328 -91.70 -143.98 27.94
N GLU A 329 -92.20 -142.74 27.80
CA GLU A 329 -93.38 -142.28 28.55
C GLU A 329 -94.70 -142.82 27.97
N LYS A 330 -94.78 -143.07 26.65
CA LYS A 330 -95.93 -143.73 26.01
C LYS A 330 -96.11 -145.17 26.45
N GLU A 331 -95.00 -145.91 26.60
CA GLU A 331 -95.05 -147.32 27.02
C GLU A 331 -95.53 -147.49 28.48
N ARG A 332 -95.30 -146.49 29.34
CA ARG A 332 -95.75 -146.50 30.75
C ARG A 332 -97.25 -146.28 30.87
N ARG A 333 -97.83 -145.35 30.09
CA ARG A 333 -99.28 -145.06 30.10
C ARG A 333 -100.13 -146.23 29.61
N ARG A 334 -99.65 -147.03 28.65
CA ARG A 334 -100.38 -148.21 28.16
C ARG A 334 -100.57 -149.28 29.26
N LYS A 335 -99.57 -149.43 30.13
CA LYS A 335 -99.60 -150.41 31.24
C LYS A 335 -100.48 -149.98 32.42
N GLU A 336 -100.67 -148.68 32.66
CA GLU A 336 -101.54 -148.16 33.73
C GLU A 336 -103.04 -148.27 33.40
N GLN A 337 -103.43 -148.15 32.13
CA GLN A 337 -104.83 -148.23 31.71
C GLN A 337 -105.40 -149.67 31.83
N GLU A 338 -104.58 -150.69 31.53
CA GLU A 338 -104.97 -152.11 31.60
C GLU A 338 -105.20 -152.60 33.04
N ALA A 339 -104.62 -151.93 34.05
CA ALA A 339 -104.76 -152.30 35.47
C ALA A 339 -106.06 -151.78 36.14
N ILE A 340 -106.67 -150.74 35.58
CA ILE A 340 -107.86 -150.10 36.17
C ILE A 340 -109.15 -150.83 35.78
N GLU A 341 -109.22 -151.44 34.59
CA GLU A 341 -110.44 -152.12 34.12
C GLU A 341 -110.66 -153.50 34.77
N LEU A 342 -109.61 -154.17 35.26
CA LEU A 342 -109.72 -155.47 35.95
C LEU A 342 -110.22 -155.35 37.42
N GLY A 343 -110.26 -154.13 37.98
CA GLY A 343 -110.66 -153.86 39.38
C GLY A 343 -112.16 -153.61 39.60
N SER A 344 -112.96 -153.47 38.54
CA SER A 344 -114.38 -153.11 38.62
C SER A 344 -115.34 -154.31 38.78
N ALA A 345 -114.82 -155.52 38.99
CA ALA A 345 -115.60 -156.76 39.02
C ALA A 345 -115.95 -157.32 40.42
N LEU A 346 -115.47 -156.76 41.54
CA LEU A 346 -115.78 -157.32 42.86
C LEU A 346 -115.94 -156.26 43.97
N LYS A 347 -117.20 -156.16 44.45
CA LYS A 347 -117.65 -155.81 45.82
C LYS A 347 -118.19 -154.39 46.11
N VAL A 348 -119.45 -154.15 45.74
CA VAL A 348 -120.47 -153.62 46.67
C VAL A 348 -121.73 -154.49 46.55
N SER A 349 -122.05 -155.23 47.61
CA SER A 349 -123.27 -156.03 47.80
C SER A 349 -124.19 -155.32 48.80
N LEU A 350 -125.44 -155.03 48.38
CA LEU A 350 -126.71 -154.88 49.14
C LEU A 350 -126.75 -154.23 50.56
N GLY A 351 -127.59 -153.18 50.68
CA GLY A 351 -128.57 -152.98 51.78
C GLY A 351 -128.56 -151.58 52.44
N ALA A 352 -129.66 -150.85 52.70
CA ALA A 352 -131.11 -151.04 52.49
C ALA A 352 -131.89 -149.71 52.74
N ARG A 353 -132.82 -149.32 51.86
CA ARG A 353 -134.11 -148.61 52.08
C ARG A 353 -134.73 -148.18 50.76
#